data_AF-A0A5E7VF85-F1
#
_entry.id   AF-A0A5E7VF85-F1
#
_cell.length_a   1.000
_cell.length_b   1.000
_cell.length_c   1.000
_cell.angle_alpha   90.00
_cell.angle_beta   90.00
_cell.angle_gamma   90.00
#
_symmetry.space_group_name_H-M   'P 1'
#
loop_
_entity.id
_entity.type
_entity.pdbx_description
1 polymer ?
#
loop_
_entity_poly.entity_id
_entity_poly.type
_entity_poly.pdbx_seq_one_letter_code
_entity_poly.pdbx_strand_id
1 'polypeptide(L)'
;MEPISKEHDFLAVLQQVVSHGVITLLAMAIAFATPGAARYILYVWWPRVELNANLLLATEIAMASTLMVLFYLCKRAWDNRHRLTSAKMASLLFTRHPRKGWLSSLQERSLVRSLPAARDASILSLTGYETLTAPDSLLKGVFATAYEIRVMLLNPLSEAACRRVDSLPEEITTLTFQEELAASIAFLNECRRSGKKVSLKFYDHDPFWKVVVLDDLAWVQHCHSGREMKDQPEYVFGLQYAEPSQGLFVPFYTFFLHKWNEAGHWEYDFDAAELVRRDANTGSETERAPLGLSIYDPASPPLAAARTFSSASGYA
;
A
#
# COMPACT_ATOMS: atom_id res chain seq x y z
N MET A 1 23.41 -19.05 -0.09
CA MET A 1 24.01 -19.00 1.25
C MET A 1 24.45 -17.56 1.50
N GLU A 2 23.99 -16.98 2.59
CA GLU A 2 23.73 -15.55 2.84
C GLU A 2 24.95 -14.61 2.88
N PRO A 3 24.77 -13.37 2.40
CA PRO A 3 25.43 -12.23 3.05
C PRO A 3 24.50 -11.03 3.42
N ILE A 4 23.21 -11.07 3.13
CA ILE A 4 22.35 -9.86 3.20
C ILE A 4 21.83 -9.54 4.63
N SER A 5 21.83 -10.51 5.55
CA SER A 5 21.35 -10.29 6.94
C SER A 5 22.30 -9.43 7.80
N LYS A 6 23.62 -9.43 7.53
CA LYS A 6 24.60 -8.81 8.44
C LYS A 6 24.60 -7.28 8.41
N GLU A 7 24.36 -6.65 7.26
CA GLU A 7 24.45 -5.19 7.15
C GLU A 7 23.30 -4.46 7.85
N HIS A 8 22.09 -5.05 7.85
CA HIS A 8 20.94 -4.48 8.57
C HIS A 8 21.11 -4.58 10.09
N ASP A 9 21.67 -5.69 10.60
CA ASP A 9 21.94 -5.84 12.03
C ASP A 9 23.04 -4.89 12.51
N PHE A 10 24.10 -4.68 11.71
CA PHE A 10 25.18 -3.75 12.07
C PHE A 10 24.71 -2.29 12.13
N LEU A 11 23.86 -1.85 11.20
CA LEU A 11 23.32 -0.49 11.21
C LEU A 11 22.36 -0.26 12.39
N ALA A 12 21.54 -1.27 12.73
CA ALA A 12 20.67 -1.21 13.89
C ALA A 12 21.46 -1.13 15.20
N VAL A 13 22.51 -1.96 15.34
CA VAL A 13 23.41 -1.95 16.50
C VAL A 13 24.18 -0.63 16.59
N LEU A 14 24.70 -0.11 15.48
CA LEU A 14 25.40 1.17 15.45
C LEU A 14 24.48 2.34 15.84
N GLN A 15 23.25 2.37 15.31
CA GLN A 15 22.25 3.38 15.65
C GLN A 15 21.85 3.30 17.13
N GLN A 16 21.75 2.09 17.69
CA GLN A 16 21.48 1.87 19.10
C GLN A 16 22.65 2.36 19.97
N VAL A 17 23.90 2.04 19.63
CA VAL A 17 25.10 2.50 20.36
C VAL A 17 25.25 4.02 20.30
N VAL A 18 25.07 4.63 19.13
CA VAL A 18 25.13 6.09 18.97
C VAL A 18 24.02 6.78 19.77
N SER A 19 22.79 6.25 19.73
CA SER A 19 21.68 6.84 20.51
C SER A 19 21.90 6.73 22.01
N HIS A 20 22.39 5.59 22.52
CA HIS A 20 22.78 5.45 23.92
C HIS A 20 23.96 6.36 24.31
N GLY A 21 24.96 6.52 23.45
CA GLY A 21 26.08 7.44 23.66
C GLY A 21 25.65 8.90 23.77
N VAL A 22 24.73 9.34 22.92
CA VAL A 22 24.18 10.70 22.98
C VAL A 22 23.36 10.92 24.25
N ILE A 23 22.51 9.95 24.63
CA ILE A 23 21.69 10.04 25.85
C ILE A 23 22.57 10.10 27.10
N THR A 24 23.62 9.29 27.17
CA THR A 24 24.53 9.27 28.32
C THR A 24 25.37 10.54 28.43
N LEU A 25 25.89 11.07 27.32
CA LEU A 25 26.57 12.37 27.30
C LEU A 25 25.65 13.52 27.72
N LEU A 26 24.40 13.51 27.24
CA LEU A 26 23.40 14.50 27.63
C LEU A 26 23.07 14.41 29.13
N ALA A 27 22.85 13.20 29.65
CA ALA A 27 22.60 12.97 31.07
C ALA A 27 23.78 13.44 31.93
N MET A 28 25.01 13.17 31.50
CA MET A 28 26.22 13.61 32.17
C MET A 28 26.35 15.15 32.14
N ALA A 29 26.10 15.79 31.00
CA ALA A 29 26.11 17.24 30.88
C ALA A 29 25.07 17.90 31.80
N ILE A 30 23.86 17.34 31.89
CA ILE A 30 22.82 17.80 32.82
C ILE A 30 23.28 17.61 34.27
N ALA A 31 23.83 16.44 34.63
CA ALA A 31 24.31 16.16 35.98
C ALA A 31 25.41 17.12 36.43
N PHE A 32 26.34 17.50 35.54
CA PHE A 32 27.41 18.46 35.85
C PHE A 32 26.95 19.91 35.83
N ALA A 33 25.96 20.28 35.00
CA ALA A 33 25.43 21.64 34.93
C ALA A 33 24.48 21.95 36.10
N THR A 34 23.78 20.95 36.64
CA THR A 34 22.72 21.14 37.66
C THR A 34 23.23 21.78 38.96
N PRO A 35 24.36 21.37 39.57
CA PRO A 35 24.85 21.98 40.81
C PRO A 35 25.21 23.46 40.64
N GLY A 36 25.87 23.82 39.54
CA GLY A 36 26.24 25.20 39.23
C GLY A 36 25.02 26.08 38.97
N ALA A 37 24.09 25.57 38.16
CA ALA A 37 22.82 26.24 37.90
C ALA A 37 22.00 26.43 39.18
N ALA A 38 21.87 25.39 40.02
CA ALA A 38 21.14 25.46 41.29
C ALA A 38 21.73 26.52 42.23
N ARG A 39 23.06 26.58 42.35
CA ARG A 39 23.73 27.58 43.20
C ARG A 39 23.48 29.00 42.69
N TYR A 40 23.55 29.23 41.38
CA TYR A 40 23.25 30.52 40.79
C TYR A 40 21.78 30.92 40.99
N ILE A 41 20.86 30.00 40.70
CA ILE A 41 19.41 30.22 40.84
C ILE A 41 19.07 30.58 42.28
N LEU A 42 19.53 29.79 43.25
CA LEU A 42 19.17 29.97 44.66
C LEU A 42 19.82 31.21 45.31
N TYR A 43 21.11 31.47 45.05
CA TYR A 43 21.84 32.51 45.79
C TYR A 43 21.96 33.85 45.06
N VAL A 44 21.80 33.88 43.74
CA VAL A 44 22.08 35.09 42.93
C VAL A 44 20.83 35.60 42.21
N TRP A 45 20.00 34.69 41.69
CA TRP A 45 18.84 35.04 40.88
C TRP A 45 17.56 35.15 41.72
N TRP A 46 17.27 34.17 42.59
CA TRP A 46 16.07 34.16 43.43
C TRP A 46 15.90 35.42 44.29
N PRO A 47 16.93 35.93 44.99
CA PRO A 47 16.80 37.17 45.76
C PRO A 47 16.45 38.40 44.90
N ARG A 48 16.89 38.42 43.63
CA ARG A 48 16.55 39.50 42.69
C ARG A 48 15.11 39.42 42.18
N VAL A 49 14.57 38.21 42.03
CA VAL A 49 13.19 37.96 41.59
C VAL A 49 12.21 38.26 42.72
N GLU A 50 12.52 37.82 43.95
CA GLU A 50 11.68 38.04 45.13
C GLU A 50 11.44 39.53 45.41
N LEU A 51 12.46 40.36 45.22
CA LEU A 51 12.39 41.81 45.46
C LEU A 51 11.65 42.60 44.35
N ASN A 52 11.34 41.97 43.20
CA ASN A 52 10.80 42.66 42.03
C ASN A 52 9.56 41.95 41.45
N ALA A 53 8.36 42.45 41.78
CA ALA A 53 7.08 41.87 41.34
C ALA A 53 6.96 41.71 39.81
N ASN A 54 7.44 42.69 39.04
CA ASN A 54 7.44 42.61 37.57
C ASN A 54 8.37 41.50 37.04
N LEU A 55 9.50 41.27 37.72
CA LEU A 55 10.45 40.21 37.34
C LEU A 55 9.85 38.84 37.66
N LEU A 56 9.19 38.70 38.81
CA LEU A 56 8.47 37.48 39.20
C LEU A 56 7.42 37.09 38.15
N LEU A 57 6.54 38.03 37.78
CA LEU A 57 5.50 37.80 36.77
C LEU A 57 6.09 37.46 35.38
N ALA A 58 7.16 38.14 34.97
CA ALA A 58 7.85 37.83 33.71
C ALA A 58 8.46 36.41 33.73
N THR A 59 9.05 36.00 34.84
CA THR A 59 9.66 34.66 34.98
C THR A 59 8.62 33.55 35.03
N GLU A 60 7.47 33.79 35.65
CA GLU A 60 6.36 32.85 35.68
C GLU A 60 5.79 32.61 34.28
N ILE A 61 5.50 33.69 33.54
CA ILE A 61 4.98 33.59 32.16
C ILE A 61 6.00 32.89 31.25
N ALA A 62 7.29 33.23 31.36
CA ALA A 62 8.34 32.60 30.58
C ALA A 62 8.48 31.10 30.91
N MET A 63 8.42 30.72 32.19
CA MET A 63 8.48 29.33 32.63
C MET A 63 7.26 28.55 32.15
N ALA A 64 6.06 29.09 32.32
CA ALA A 64 4.81 28.47 31.86
C ALA A 64 4.82 28.27 30.34
N SER A 65 5.24 29.28 29.58
CA SER A 65 5.36 29.19 28.11
C SER A 65 6.37 28.13 27.67
N THR A 66 7.52 28.07 28.35
CA THR A 66 8.56 27.07 28.09
C THR A 66 8.06 25.66 28.39
N LEU A 67 7.41 25.47 29.54
CA LEU A 67 6.82 24.18 29.92
C LEU A 67 5.75 23.74 28.93
N MET A 68 4.87 24.65 28.50
CA MET A 68 3.83 24.37 27.50
C MET A 68 4.45 23.83 26.20
N VAL A 69 5.50 24.48 25.69
CA VAL A 69 6.21 24.04 24.48
C VAL A 69 6.87 22.68 24.71
N LEU A 70 7.53 22.48 25.86
CA LEU A 70 8.24 21.23 26.16
C LEU A 70 7.27 20.06 26.31
N PHE A 71 6.16 20.24 27.03
CA PHE A 71 5.09 19.25 27.13
C PHE A 71 4.44 18.95 25.78
N TYR A 72 4.22 19.97 24.94
CA TYR A 72 3.70 19.76 23.59
C TYR A 72 4.66 18.92 22.74
N LEU A 73 5.96 19.21 22.79
CA LEU A 73 6.98 18.43 22.07
C LEU A 73 7.10 17.00 22.61
N CYS A 74 7.10 16.82 23.93
CA CYS A 74 7.12 15.50 24.56
C CYS A 74 5.88 14.67 24.19
N LYS A 75 4.68 15.26 24.28
CA LYS A 75 3.43 14.61 23.86
C LYS A 75 3.49 14.22 22.39
N ARG A 76 3.90 15.14 21.51
CA ARG A 76 4.03 14.87 20.08
C ARG A 76 5.03 13.75 19.80
N ALA A 77 6.17 13.73 20.49
CA ALA A 77 7.18 12.69 20.35
C ALA A 77 6.65 11.34 20.85
N TRP A 78 5.92 11.32 21.97
CA TRP A 78 5.28 10.14 22.53
C TRP A 78 4.24 9.57 21.56
N ASP A 79 3.33 10.40 21.08
CA ASP A 79 2.29 10.02 20.11
C ASP A 79 2.91 9.49 18.81
N ASN A 80 3.99 10.12 18.34
CA ASN A 80 4.68 9.68 17.14
C ASN A 80 5.37 8.32 17.35
N ARG A 81 6.00 8.10 18.51
CA ARG A 81 6.57 6.79 18.86
C ARG A 81 5.50 5.70 18.89
N HIS A 82 4.36 5.98 19.53
CA HIS A 82 3.24 5.03 19.62
C HIS A 82 2.72 4.66 18.23
N ARG A 83 2.54 5.64 17.34
CA ARG A 83 2.14 5.42 15.95
C ARG A 83 3.14 4.56 15.18
N LEU A 84 4.45 4.79 15.37
CA LEU A 84 5.50 4.01 14.73
C LEU A 84 5.54 2.57 15.25
N THR A 85 5.39 2.35 16.55
CA THR A 85 5.28 1.00 17.11
C THR A 85 4.05 0.28 16.59
N SER A 86 2.88 0.94 16.53
CA SER A 86 1.67 0.33 15.97
C SER A 86 1.83 -0.01 14.48
N ALA A 87 2.43 0.89 13.68
CA ALA A 87 2.70 0.61 12.27
C ALA A 87 3.67 -0.56 12.08
N LYS A 88 4.72 -0.65 12.92
CA LYS A 88 5.65 -1.79 12.92
C LYS A 88 4.96 -3.08 13.32
N MET A 89 4.12 -3.08 14.37
CA MET A 89 3.35 -4.26 14.77
C MET A 89 2.38 -4.73 13.68
N ALA A 90 1.78 -3.80 12.93
CA ALA A 90 0.94 -4.11 11.78
C ALA A 90 1.74 -4.51 10.53
N SER A 91 3.07 -4.47 10.57
CA SER A 91 3.99 -4.58 9.44
C SER A 91 3.69 -3.65 8.27
N LEU A 92 3.12 -2.48 8.57
CA LEU A 92 2.82 -1.45 7.58
C LEU A 92 4.12 -0.79 7.12
N LEU A 93 4.55 -1.09 5.89
CA LEU A 93 5.78 -0.56 5.31
C LEU A 93 5.58 0.83 4.73
N PHE A 94 4.43 1.07 4.10
CA PHE A 94 4.16 2.34 3.45
C PHE A 94 2.65 2.56 3.23
N THR A 95 2.26 3.84 3.17
CA THR A 95 0.91 4.25 2.77
C THR A 95 0.97 5.18 1.58
N ARG A 96 0.35 4.77 0.48
CA ARG A 96 0.16 5.61 -0.69
C ARG A 96 -1.14 6.37 -0.50
N HIS A 97 -1.05 7.69 -0.42
CA HIS A 97 -2.23 8.54 -0.46
C HIS A 97 -2.29 9.25 -1.81
N PRO A 98 -3.41 9.19 -2.56
CA PRO A 98 -3.53 9.82 -3.88
C PRO A 98 -3.14 11.30 -3.96
N ARG A 99 -3.21 12.02 -2.83
CA ARG A 99 -2.86 13.44 -2.73
C ARG A 99 -1.45 13.74 -2.20
N LYS A 100 -0.60 12.74 -1.89
CA LYS A 100 0.72 12.97 -1.27
C LYS A 100 1.91 12.70 -2.19
N GLY A 101 2.60 13.80 -2.53
CA GLY A 101 4.05 14.01 -2.58
C GLY A 101 4.96 12.98 -3.28
N TRP A 102 5.77 13.48 -4.21
CA TRP A 102 6.84 12.78 -4.96
C TRP A 102 7.74 11.85 -4.12
N LEU A 103 7.97 12.15 -2.83
CA LEU A 103 8.77 11.29 -1.94
C LEU A 103 8.15 9.92 -1.68
N SER A 104 6.82 9.88 -1.61
CA SER A 104 6.04 8.68 -1.33
C SER A 104 6.14 7.69 -2.51
N SER A 105 6.08 8.22 -3.74
CA SER A 105 6.25 7.43 -4.97
C SER A 105 7.70 7.01 -5.22
N LEU A 106 8.71 7.77 -4.75
CA LEU A 106 10.10 7.34 -4.81
C LEU A 106 10.37 6.12 -3.91
N GLN A 107 9.83 6.12 -2.69
CA GLN A 107 9.97 5.00 -1.76
C GLN A 107 9.30 3.73 -2.32
N GLU A 108 8.09 3.87 -2.86
CA GLU A 108 7.38 2.78 -3.55
C GLU A 108 8.17 2.25 -4.76
N ARG A 109 8.68 3.13 -5.62
CA ARG A 109 9.53 2.75 -6.76
C ARG A 109 10.81 2.04 -6.32
N SER A 110 11.41 2.49 -5.23
CA SER A 110 12.61 1.85 -4.68
C SER A 110 12.31 0.44 -4.18
N LEU A 111 11.19 0.25 -3.46
CA LEU A 111 10.74 -1.07 -3.00
C LEU A 111 10.47 -2.00 -4.18
N VAL A 112 9.68 -1.56 -5.15
CA VAL A 112 9.34 -2.37 -6.33
C VAL A 112 10.58 -2.73 -7.15
N ARG A 113 11.54 -1.81 -7.30
CA ARG A 113 12.82 -2.10 -7.99
C ARG A 113 13.74 -3.04 -7.22
N SER A 114 13.63 -3.07 -5.90
CA SER A 114 14.43 -3.97 -5.06
C SER A 114 13.87 -5.39 -5.01
N LEU A 115 12.64 -5.60 -5.50
CA LEU A 115 12.05 -6.92 -5.51
C LEU A 115 12.77 -7.81 -6.54
N PRO A 116 13.19 -9.02 -6.15
CA PRO A 116 13.60 -10.02 -7.13
C PRO A 116 12.42 -10.38 -8.04
N ALA A 117 12.70 -11.08 -9.15
CA ALA A 117 11.64 -11.63 -9.98
C ALA A 117 10.71 -12.48 -9.10
N ALA A 118 9.46 -12.03 -8.95
CA ALA A 118 8.54 -12.62 -7.99
C ALA A 118 8.25 -14.08 -8.35
N ARG A 119 8.20 -14.97 -7.36
CA ARG A 119 7.85 -16.36 -7.65
C ARG A 119 6.36 -16.45 -7.94
N ASP A 120 5.56 -15.91 -7.03
CA ASP A 120 4.11 -15.94 -7.08
C ASP A 120 3.56 -14.52 -7.01
N ALA A 121 2.75 -14.15 -8.01
CA ALA A 121 2.03 -12.88 -8.06
C ALA A 121 0.52 -13.15 -8.05
N SER A 122 -0.15 -12.65 -7.02
CA SER A 122 -1.58 -12.85 -6.81
C SER A 122 -2.30 -11.52 -6.75
N ILE A 123 -3.47 -11.40 -7.39
CA ILE A 123 -4.28 -10.19 -7.37
C ILE A 123 -5.76 -10.54 -7.26
N LEU A 124 -6.45 -9.84 -6.37
CA LEU A 124 -7.90 -9.74 -6.26
C LEU A 124 -8.27 -8.28 -6.45
N SER A 125 -9.01 -7.96 -7.51
CA SER A 125 -9.34 -6.58 -7.87
C SER A 125 -10.65 -6.52 -8.66
N LEU A 126 -11.11 -5.30 -8.95
CA LEU A 126 -12.25 -5.01 -9.82
C LEU A 126 -11.95 -5.41 -11.28
N THR A 127 -11.22 -4.56 -12.01
CA THR A 127 -10.84 -4.77 -13.42
C THR A 127 -9.38 -5.22 -13.56
N GLY A 128 -8.54 -4.92 -12.57
CA GLY A 128 -7.09 -5.19 -12.62
C GLY A 128 -6.28 -4.15 -13.40
N TYR A 129 -6.94 -3.24 -14.13
CA TYR A 129 -6.30 -2.32 -15.09
C TYR A 129 -5.21 -1.45 -14.48
N GLU A 130 -5.49 -0.80 -13.35
CA GLU A 130 -4.52 0.07 -12.65
C GLU A 130 -3.23 -0.67 -12.25
N THR A 131 -3.31 -1.97 -12.00
CA THR A 131 -2.19 -2.79 -11.49
C THR A 131 -1.44 -3.54 -12.59
N LEU A 132 -2.15 -3.95 -13.64
CA LEU A 132 -1.60 -4.82 -14.68
C LEU A 132 -1.24 -4.06 -15.96
N THR A 133 -2.02 -3.03 -16.32
CA THR A 133 -1.97 -2.48 -17.68
C THR A 133 -1.64 -1.00 -17.73
N ALA A 134 -2.13 -0.22 -16.75
CA ALA A 134 -2.01 1.23 -16.74
C ALA A 134 -0.56 1.72 -16.96
N PRO A 135 -0.34 2.80 -17.74
CA PRO A 135 1.00 3.26 -18.08
C PRO A 135 1.87 3.66 -16.88
N ASP A 136 1.24 4.15 -15.82
CA ASP A 136 1.87 4.55 -14.56
C ASP A 136 1.94 3.41 -13.54
N SER A 137 1.50 2.21 -13.91
CA SER A 137 1.49 1.05 -13.01
C SER A 137 2.90 0.59 -12.69
N LEU A 138 3.25 0.64 -11.40
CA LEU A 138 4.55 0.18 -10.91
C LEU A 138 4.65 -1.35 -10.90
N LEU A 139 3.53 -2.05 -10.70
CA LEU A 139 3.51 -3.50 -10.52
C LEU A 139 3.46 -4.27 -11.85
N LYS A 140 3.08 -3.62 -12.96
CA LYS A 140 3.06 -4.21 -14.31
C LYS A 140 4.35 -4.97 -14.66
N GLY A 141 5.51 -4.36 -14.39
CA GLY A 141 6.81 -5.00 -14.64
C GLY A 141 7.08 -6.22 -13.75
N VAL A 142 6.61 -6.19 -12.51
CA VAL A 142 6.75 -7.32 -11.58
C VAL A 142 5.88 -8.49 -12.04
N PHE A 143 4.62 -8.23 -12.40
CA PHE A 143 3.73 -9.26 -12.96
C PHE A 143 4.29 -9.86 -14.25
N ALA A 144 4.90 -9.07 -15.13
CA ALA A 144 5.51 -9.59 -16.36
C ALA A 144 6.70 -10.53 -16.10
N THR A 145 7.41 -10.35 -14.98
CA THR A 145 8.57 -11.18 -14.61
C THR A 145 8.22 -12.37 -13.73
N ALA A 146 7.05 -12.36 -13.09
CA ALA A 146 6.60 -13.41 -12.18
C ALA A 146 6.53 -14.80 -12.84
N TYR A 147 6.70 -15.87 -12.07
CA TYR A 147 6.61 -17.24 -12.60
C TYR A 147 5.15 -17.75 -12.63
N GLU A 148 4.44 -17.59 -11.51
CA GLU A 148 3.02 -17.92 -11.39
C GLU A 148 2.19 -16.66 -11.13
N ILE A 149 1.13 -16.48 -11.91
CA ILE A 149 0.22 -15.33 -11.83
C ILE A 149 -1.20 -15.84 -11.57
N ARG A 150 -1.78 -15.46 -10.44
CA ARG A 150 -3.17 -15.77 -10.06
C ARG A 150 -3.99 -14.50 -9.99
N VAL A 151 -5.03 -14.40 -10.80
CA VAL A 151 -5.84 -13.18 -10.91
C VAL A 151 -7.30 -13.51 -10.63
N MET A 152 -7.92 -12.77 -9.71
CA MET A 152 -9.35 -12.76 -9.47
C MET A 152 -9.90 -11.37 -9.79
N LEU A 153 -10.82 -11.31 -10.75
CA LEU A 153 -11.45 -10.06 -11.18
C LEU A 153 -12.96 -10.10 -10.94
N LEU A 154 -13.58 -8.94 -10.78
CA LEU A 154 -15.03 -8.86 -10.67
C LEU A 154 -15.65 -9.24 -12.02
N ASN A 155 -16.61 -10.16 -12.01
CA ASN A 155 -17.33 -10.51 -13.22
C ASN A 155 -18.09 -9.28 -13.75
N PRO A 156 -17.80 -8.79 -14.97
CA PRO A 156 -18.41 -7.59 -15.53
C PRO A 156 -19.93 -7.72 -15.75
N LEU A 157 -20.44 -8.95 -15.81
CA LEU A 157 -21.88 -9.24 -16.02
C LEU A 157 -22.63 -9.52 -14.70
N SER A 158 -21.95 -9.47 -13.55
CA SER A 158 -22.58 -9.69 -12.25
C SER A 158 -23.40 -8.50 -11.78
N GLU A 159 -24.41 -8.74 -10.94
CA GLU A 159 -25.16 -7.67 -10.28
C GLU A 159 -24.28 -6.75 -9.43
N ALA A 160 -23.20 -7.29 -8.85
CA ALA A 160 -22.22 -6.52 -8.10
C ALA A 160 -21.46 -5.53 -8.98
N ALA A 161 -21.11 -5.91 -10.21
CA ALA A 161 -20.50 -5.01 -11.19
C ALA A 161 -21.46 -3.89 -11.61
N CYS A 162 -22.72 -4.22 -11.91
CA CYS A 162 -23.75 -3.22 -12.23
C CYS A 162 -23.92 -2.21 -11.10
N ARG A 163 -24.17 -2.68 -9.86
CA ARG A 163 -24.29 -1.81 -8.68
C ARG A 163 -23.06 -0.95 -8.45
N ARG A 164 -21.87 -1.48 -8.76
CA ARG A 164 -20.62 -0.73 -8.65
C ARG A 164 -20.56 0.41 -9.65
N VAL A 165 -20.82 0.15 -10.92
CA VAL A 165 -20.84 1.18 -11.98
C VAL A 165 -21.90 2.24 -11.67
N ASP A 166 -23.10 1.82 -11.28
CA ASP A 166 -24.20 2.75 -10.92
C ASP A 166 -23.86 3.66 -9.73
N SER A 167 -22.95 3.23 -8.86
CA SER A 167 -22.52 4.04 -7.71
C SER A 167 -21.46 5.09 -8.05
N LEU A 168 -20.77 4.94 -9.18
CA LEU A 168 -19.63 5.77 -9.57
C LEU A 168 -20.07 7.04 -10.32
N PRO A 169 -19.17 8.03 -10.48
CA PRO A 169 -19.44 9.21 -11.31
C PRO A 169 -19.83 8.84 -12.75
N GLU A 170 -20.68 9.67 -13.38
CA GLU A 170 -21.27 9.41 -14.71
C GLU A 170 -20.24 9.19 -15.83
N GLU A 171 -18.99 9.63 -15.63
CA GLU A 171 -17.90 9.42 -16.59
C GLU A 171 -17.45 7.94 -16.68
N ILE A 172 -17.77 7.13 -15.67
CA ILE A 172 -17.40 5.71 -15.62
C ILE A 172 -18.59 4.88 -16.05
N THR A 173 -18.52 4.38 -17.28
CA THR A 173 -19.58 3.55 -17.86
C THR A 173 -19.24 2.06 -17.75
N THR A 174 -20.26 1.22 -17.91
CA THR A 174 -20.07 -0.23 -18.07
C THR A 174 -19.11 -0.56 -19.22
N LEU A 175 -19.11 0.24 -20.28
CA LEU A 175 -18.20 0.08 -21.40
C LEU A 175 -16.74 0.32 -20.97
N THR A 176 -16.46 1.40 -20.24
CA THR A 176 -15.12 1.66 -19.68
C THR A 176 -14.65 0.49 -18.80
N PHE A 177 -15.53 -0.05 -17.97
CA PHE A 177 -15.23 -1.20 -17.11
C PHE A 177 -14.86 -2.46 -17.92
N GLN A 178 -15.59 -2.70 -19.01
CA GLN A 178 -15.34 -3.81 -19.93
C GLN A 178 -14.03 -3.64 -20.71
N GLU A 179 -13.69 -2.42 -21.13
CA GLU A 179 -12.43 -2.10 -21.81
C GLU A 179 -11.23 -2.31 -20.87
N GLU A 180 -11.31 -1.82 -19.63
CA GLU A 180 -10.28 -2.03 -18.61
C GLU A 180 -10.03 -3.51 -18.33
N LEU A 181 -11.11 -4.29 -18.26
CA LEU A 181 -11.04 -5.72 -18.06
C LEU A 181 -10.40 -6.42 -19.26
N ALA A 182 -10.85 -6.11 -20.48
CA ALA A 182 -10.30 -6.65 -21.72
C ALA A 182 -8.79 -6.37 -21.84
N ALA A 183 -8.37 -5.15 -21.49
CA ALA A 183 -6.96 -4.76 -21.49
C ALA A 183 -6.14 -5.52 -20.44
N SER A 184 -6.74 -5.88 -19.31
CA SER A 184 -6.10 -6.71 -18.27
C SER A 184 -5.97 -8.17 -18.72
N ILE A 185 -7.00 -8.73 -19.36
CA ILE A 185 -6.96 -10.09 -19.92
C ILE A 185 -5.91 -10.17 -21.04
N ALA A 186 -5.83 -9.17 -21.91
CA ALA A 186 -4.82 -9.11 -22.97
C ALA A 186 -3.39 -9.12 -22.42
N PHE A 187 -3.13 -8.37 -21.35
CA PHE A 187 -1.84 -8.39 -20.65
C PHE A 187 -1.51 -9.78 -20.07
N LEU A 188 -2.49 -10.44 -19.45
CA LEU A 188 -2.33 -11.79 -18.90
C LEU A 188 -2.06 -12.83 -19.99
N ASN A 189 -2.71 -12.68 -21.15
CA ASN A 189 -2.45 -13.53 -22.30
C ASN A 189 -1.02 -13.36 -22.83
N GLU A 190 -0.49 -12.14 -22.85
CA GLU A 190 0.91 -11.88 -23.22
C GLU A 190 1.90 -12.51 -22.24
N CYS A 191 1.61 -12.44 -20.94
CA CYS A 191 2.41 -13.14 -19.93
C CYS A 191 2.38 -14.67 -20.15
N ARG A 192 1.22 -15.24 -20.48
CA ARG A 192 1.09 -16.66 -20.80
C ARG A 192 1.90 -17.04 -22.05
N ARG A 193 1.84 -16.23 -23.13
CA ARG A 193 2.65 -16.42 -24.35
C ARG A 193 4.16 -16.39 -24.07
N SER A 194 4.57 -15.61 -23.07
CA SER A 194 5.94 -15.57 -22.56
C SER A 194 6.33 -16.78 -21.68
N GLY A 195 5.46 -17.80 -21.58
CA GLY A 195 5.71 -19.05 -20.86
C GLY A 195 5.39 -19.01 -19.36
N LYS A 196 4.65 -17.99 -18.88
CA LYS A 196 4.27 -17.88 -17.47
C LYS A 196 3.03 -18.74 -17.17
N LYS A 197 2.94 -19.25 -15.93
CA LYS A 197 1.74 -19.96 -15.46
C LYS A 197 0.70 -18.93 -15.03
N VAL A 198 -0.32 -18.72 -15.86
CA VAL A 198 -1.37 -17.72 -15.61
C VAL A 198 -2.71 -18.40 -15.34
N SER A 199 -3.39 -17.99 -14.29
CA SER A 199 -4.74 -18.43 -13.94
C SER A 199 -5.61 -17.22 -13.65
N LEU A 200 -6.78 -17.16 -14.27
CA LEU A 200 -7.75 -16.08 -14.11
C LEU A 200 -9.09 -16.65 -13.68
N LYS A 201 -9.66 -16.08 -12.61
CA LYS A 201 -10.99 -16.40 -12.09
C LYS A 201 -11.83 -15.13 -11.96
N PHE A 202 -13.15 -15.30 -11.95
CA PHE A 202 -14.10 -14.23 -11.70
C PHE A 202 -14.97 -14.50 -10.48
N TYR A 203 -15.22 -13.44 -9.70
CA TYR A 203 -16.13 -13.46 -8.57
C TYR A 203 -17.34 -12.55 -8.84
N ASP A 204 -18.48 -12.88 -8.23
CA ASP A 204 -19.78 -12.21 -8.50
C ASP A 204 -20.28 -11.37 -7.32
N HIS A 205 -19.51 -11.30 -6.22
CA HIS A 205 -19.90 -10.62 -4.98
C HIS A 205 -19.37 -9.19 -4.89
N ASP A 206 -19.97 -8.40 -4.01
CA ASP A 206 -19.55 -7.01 -3.79
C ASP A 206 -18.06 -6.93 -3.38
N PRO A 207 -17.25 -6.16 -4.11
CA PRO A 207 -15.83 -6.03 -3.85
C PRO A 207 -15.61 -5.23 -2.56
N PHE A 208 -14.94 -5.82 -1.57
CA PHE A 208 -14.63 -5.16 -0.30
C PHE A 208 -13.16 -4.71 -0.21
N TRP A 209 -12.24 -5.56 -0.64
CA TRP A 209 -10.81 -5.28 -0.71
C TRP A 209 -10.28 -5.55 -2.10
N LYS A 210 -9.41 -4.66 -2.58
CA LYS A 210 -8.41 -4.95 -3.59
C LYS A 210 -7.15 -5.40 -2.86
N VAL A 211 -6.63 -6.57 -3.22
CA VAL A 211 -5.43 -7.15 -2.61
C VAL A 211 -4.49 -7.58 -3.72
N VAL A 212 -3.24 -7.16 -3.65
CA VAL A 212 -2.16 -7.61 -4.53
C VAL A 212 -1.08 -8.20 -3.63
N VAL A 213 -0.73 -9.46 -3.83
CA VAL A 213 0.32 -10.15 -3.09
C VAL A 213 1.45 -10.50 -4.04
N LEU A 214 2.66 -10.02 -3.72
CA LEU A 214 3.89 -10.31 -4.44
C LEU A 214 4.88 -10.87 -3.42
N ASP A 215 5.12 -12.17 -3.47
CA ASP A 215 5.92 -12.91 -2.48
C ASP A 215 5.56 -12.52 -1.03
N ASP A 216 6.38 -11.66 -0.40
CA ASP A 216 6.28 -11.26 1.02
C ASP A 216 5.59 -9.91 1.24
N LEU A 217 5.04 -9.31 0.20
CA LEU A 217 4.41 -8.01 0.24
C LEU A 217 2.95 -8.09 -0.17
N ALA A 218 2.08 -7.39 0.56
CA ALA A 218 0.66 -7.26 0.27
C ALA A 218 0.27 -5.79 0.15
N TRP A 219 -0.15 -5.36 -1.05
CA TRP A 219 -0.82 -4.08 -1.29
C TRP A 219 -2.30 -4.28 -1.08
N VAL A 220 -2.89 -3.42 -0.28
CA VAL A 220 -4.29 -3.50 0.11
C VAL A 220 -4.94 -2.16 -0.04
N GLN A 221 -6.10 -2.14 -0.68
CA GLN A 221 -6.89 -0.95 -0.90
C GLN A 221 -8.35 -1.27 -0.64
N HIS A 222 -9.00 -0.42 0.14
CA HIS A 222 -10.42 -0.59 0.43
C HIS A 222 -11.25 -0.25 -0.81
N CYS A 223 -12.32 -1.00 -1.07
CA CYS A 223 -13.23 -0.76 -2.17
C CYS A 223 -14.47 0.02 -1.69
N HIS A 224 -14.31 1.31 -1.32
CA HIS A 224 -15.46 2.10 -0.87
C HIS A 224 -16.48 2.33 -2.00
N SER A 225 -17.77 2.10 -1.71
CA SER A 225 -18.90 2.36 -2.61
C SER A 225 -18.94 3.82 -3.06
N GLY A 226 -19.17 4.06 -4.36
CA GLY A 226 -19.25 5.39 -4.94
C GLY A 226 -17.97 6.22 -4.96
N ARG A 227 -16.80 5.60 -4.74
CA ARG A 227 -15.50 6.23 -5.00
C ARG A 227 -14.65 5.37 -5.90
N GLU A 228 -13.98 6.01 -6.86
CA GLU A 228 -12.99 5.35 -7.71
C GLU A 228 -11.85 4.74 -6.89
N MET A 229 -11.20 3.73 -7.45
CA MET A 229 -10.09 3.05 -6.78
C MET A 229 -8.87 3.97 -6.68
N LYS A 230 -8.50 4.65 -7.77
CA LYS A 230 -7.42 5.65 -7.82
C LYS A 230 -7.44 6.71 -6.70
N ASP A 231 -8.62 7.04 -6.19
CA ASP A 231 -8.81 8.08 -5.15
C ASP A 231 -8.71 7.53 -3.72
N GLN A 232 -8.56 6.22 -3.55
CA GLN A 232 -8.48 5.57 -2.25
C GLN A 232 -7.03 5.34 -1.84
N PRO A 233 -6.71 5.40 -0.53
CA PRO A 233 -5.38 5.11 -0.05
C PRO A 233 -5.05 3.63 -0.18
N GLU A 234 -3.82 3.33 -0.60
CA GLU A 234 -3.28 1.98 -0.71
C GLU A 234 -2.24 1.76 0.41
N TYR A 235 -2.29 0.59 1.04
CA TYR A 235 -1.49 0.23 2.20
C TYR A 235 -0.63 -0.97 1.85
N VAL A 236 0.66 -0.92 2.16
CA VAL A 236 1.60 -2.01 1.87
C VAL A 236 2.04 -2.67 3.17
N PHE A 237 1.82 -3.97 3.27
CA PHE A 237 2.18 -4.80 4.42
C PHE A 237 3.27 -5.79 4.03
N GLY A 238 4.29 -5.93 4.88
CA GLY A 238 5.35 -6.92 4.70
C GLY A 238 5.19 -8.14 5.61
N LEU A 239 5.68 -9.29 5.17
CA LEU A 239 5.82 -10.47 6.01
C LEU A 239 6.92 -10.25 7.06
N GLN A 240 6.59 -10.49 8.33
CA GLN A 240 7.56 -10.49 9.41
C GLN A 240 8.10 -11.90 9.61
N TYR A 241 9.25 -12.20 9.01
CA TYR A 241 9.85 -13.54 9.06
C TYR A 241 10.14 -14.06 10.47
N ALA A 242 10.57 -13.18 11.39
CA ALA A 242 10.86 -13.56 12.77
C ALA A 242 9.59 -13.88 13.57
N GLU A 243 8.48 -13.20 13.27
CA GLU A 243 7.21 -13.34 14.00
C GLU A 243 6.03 -13.32 13.03
N PRO A 244 5.79 -14.40 12.25
CA PRO A 244 4.80 -14.41 11.16
C PRO A 244 3.35 -14.24 11.63
N SER A 245 3.06 -14.53 12.90
CA SER A 245 1.76 -14.28 13.53
C SER A 245 1.51 -12.81 13.83
N GLN A 246 2.52 -11.95 13.70
CA GLN A 246 2.41 -10.51 13.80
C GLN A 246 2.33 -9.86 12.41
N GLY A 247 1.66 -8.72 12.35
CA GLY A 247 1.44 -7.99 11.10
C GLY A 247 0.18 -8.42 10.36
N LEU A 248 -0.17 -7.64 9.35
CA LEU A 248 -1.42 -7.84 8.59
C LEU A 248 -1.20 -8.56 7.26
N PHE A 249 0.04 -8.83 6.86
CA PHE A 249 0.35 -9.57 5.64
C PHE A 249 -0.35 -10.94 5.59
N VAL A 250 -0.15 -11.78 6.62
CA VAL A 250 -0.71 -13.15 6.65
C VAL A 250 -2.24 -13.14 6.58
N PRO A 251 -2.97 -12.30 7.36
CA PRO A 251 -4.41 -12.15 7.19
C PRO A 251 -4.86 -11.80 5.77
N PHE A 252 -4.20 -10.85 5.09
CA PHE A 252 -4.58 -10.44 3.73
C PHE A 252 -4.25 -11.50 2.69
N TYR A 253 -3.12 -12.18 2.82
CA TYR A 253 -2.79 -13.30 1.94
C TYR A 253 -3.76 -14.47 2.15
N THR A 254 -4.10 -14.78 3.40
CA THR A 254 -5.10 -15.82 3.73
C THR A 254 -6.47 -15.46 3.18
N PHE A 255 -6.87 -14.19 3.24
CA PHE A 255 -8.10 -13.70 2.63
C PHE A 255 -8.12 -13.95 1.12
N PHE A 256 -7.03 -13.62 0.41
CA PHE A 256 -6.89 -13.94 -1.00
C PHE A 256 -6.98 -15.46 -1.25
N LEU A 257 -6.26 -16.28 -0.49
CA LEU A 257 -6.27 -17.73 -0.67
C LEU A 257 -7.65 -18.35 -0.41
N HIS A 258 -8.38 -17.87 0.59
CA HIS A 258 -9.75 -18.30 0.85
C HIS A 258 -10.63 -18.02 -0.35
N LYS A 259 -10.59 -16.78 -0.87
CA LYS A 259 -11.33 -16.39 -2.08
C LYS A 259 -10.90 -17.19 -3.32
N TRP A 260 -9.61 -17.44 -3.48
CA TRP A 260 -9.09 -18.21 -4.62
C TRP A 260 -9.58 -19.67 -4.64
N ASN A 261 -9.68 -20.26 -3.46
CA ASN A 261 -10.05 -21.66 -3.26
C ASN A 261 -11.56 -21.87 -3.05
N GLU A 262 -12.35 -20.79 -2.97
CA GLU A 262 -13.81 -20.88 -3.01
C GLU A 262 -14.24 -21.55 -4.32
N ALA A 263 -15.15 -22.52 -4.19
CA ALA A 263 -15.65 -23.26 -5.34
C ALA A 263 -16.74 -22.49 -6.09
N GLY A 264 -16.94 -22.82 -7.36
CA GLY A 264 -18.00 -22.24 -8.18
C GLY A 264 -17.64 -20.90 -8.84
N HIS A 265 -16.41 -20.41 -8.68
CA HIS A 265 -15.92 -19.28 -9.48
C HIS A 265 -15.81 -19.67 -10.96
N TRP A 266 -16.07 -18.68 -11.82
CA TRP A 266 -15.81 -18.81 -13.26
C TRP A 266 -14.31 -18.73 -13.50
N GLU A 267 -13.74 -19.73 -14.15
CA GLU A 267 -12.34 -19.76 -14.58
C GLU A 267 -12.26 -19.37 -16.06
N TYR A 268 -11.27 -18.56 -16.42
CA TYR A 268 -11.08 -18.17 -17.82
C TYR A 268 -10.18 -19.16 -18.54
N ASP A 269 -10.70 -19.75 -19.61
CA ASP A 269 -9.96 -20.56 -20.55
C ASP A 269 -9.35 -19.66 -21.63
N PHE A 270 -8.04 -19.42 -21.54
CA PHE A 270 -7.32 -18.57 -22.49
C PHE A 270 -7.24 -19.15 -23.90
N ASP A 271 -7.38 -20.46 -24.07
CA ASP A 271 -7.26 -21.11 -25.38
C ASP A 271 -8.58 -21.00 -26.16
N ALA A 272 -9.72 -21.18 -25.47
CA ALA A 272 -11.05 -21.03 -26.04
C ALA A 272 -11.61 -19.60 -25.96
N ALA A 273 -11.00 -18.72 -25.14
CA ALA A 273 -11.52 -17.41 -24.77
C ALA A 273 -12.90 -17.43 -24.08
N GLU A 274 -13.16 -18.48 -23.30
CA GLU A 274 -14.45 -18.74 -22.65
C GLU A 274 -14.33 -18.84 -21.13
N LEU A 275 -15.47 -18.67 -20.45
CA LEU A 275 -15.61 -18.92 -19.02
C LEU A 275 -16.03 -20.35 -18.79
N VAL A 276 -15.37 -21.02 -17.84
CA VAL A 276 -15.60 -22.41 -17.47
C VAL A 276 -15.84 -22.48 -15.98
N ARG A 277 -16.96 -23.08 -15.56
CA ARG A 277 -17.21 -23.41 -14.16
C ARG A 277 -16.97 -24.89 -13.93
N ARG A 278 -16.21 -25.20 -12.88
CA ARG A 278 -15.92 -26.57 -12.45
C ARG A 278 -16.68 -26.89 -11.18
N ASP A 279 -17.08 -28.15 -11.04
CA ASP A 279 -17.72 -28.66 -9.85
C ASP A 279 -16.69 -28.78 -8.71
N ALA A 280 -17.12 -28.40 -7.51
CA ALA A 280 -16.29 -28.37 -6.30
C ALA A 280 -15.77 -29.76 -5.91
N ASN A 281 -16.59 -30.80 -6.14
CA ASN A 281 -16.33 -32.14 -5.61
C ASN A 281 -15.61 -33.04 -6.62
N THR A 282 -15.90 -32.87 -7.90
CA THR A 282 -15.37 -33.74 -8.97
C THR A 282 -14.31 -33.05 -9.84
N GLY A 283 -14.16 -31.72 -9.74
CA GLY A 283 -13.27 -30.93 -10.62
C GLY A 283 -13.67 -30.95 -12.10
N SER A 284 -14.81 -31.57 -12.40
CA SER A 284 -15.33 -31.76 -13.75
C SER A 284 -16.01 -30.48 -14.22
N GLU A 285 -15.86 -30.18 -15.51
CA GLU A 285 -16.51 -29.04 -16.14
C GLU A 285 -18.04 -29.20 -16.06
N THR A 286 -18.70 -28.20 -15.50
CA THR A 286 -20.16 -28.19 -15.29
C THR A 286 -20.86 -27.23 -16.23
N GLU A 287 -20.23 -26.09 -16.52
CA GLU A 287 -20.81 -25.03 -17.34
C GLU A 287 -19.73 -24.29 -18.12
N ARG A 288 -20.07 -23.88 -19.34
CA ARG A 288 -19.21 -23.10 -20.24
C ARG A 288 -20.03 -21.98 -20.86
N ALA A 289 -19.51 -20.77 -20.80
CA ALA A 289 -20.17 -19.58 -21.31
C ALA A 289 -19.16 -18.63 -21.97
N PRO A 290 -19.56 -17.87 -23.00
CA PRO A 290 -18.71 -16.80 -23.51
C PRO A 290 -18.57 -15.70 -22.45
N LEU A 291 -17.40 -15.05 -22.39
CA LEU A 291 -17.13 -13.94 -21.47
C LEU A 291 -18.06 -12.72 -21.72
N GLY A 292 -18.67 -12.63 -22.91
CA GLY A 292 -19.71 -11.65 -23.22
C GLY A 292 -19.22 -10.20 -23.35
N LEU A 293 -17.90 -9.98 -23.48
CA LEU A 293 -17.33 -8.65 -23.73
C LEU A 293 -17.45 -8.31 -25.22
N SER A 294 -18.26 -7.30 -25.57
CA SER A 294 -18.49 -6.87 -26.96
C SER A 294 -17.24 -6.38 -27.72
N ILE A 295 -16.10 -6.19 -27.04
CA ILE A 295 -14.88 -5.56 -27.57
C ILE A 295 -13.66 -6.51 -27.54
N TYR A 296 -13.77 -7.68 -26.89
CA TYR A 296 -12.62 -8.57 -26.75
C TYR A 296 -12.47 -9.48 -27.98
N ASP A 297 -11.57 -9.09 -28.90
CA ASP A 297 -11.00 -9.99 -29.90
C ASP A 297 -9.63 -10.50 -29.40
N PRO A 298 -9.46 -11.81 -29.13
CA PRO A 298 -8.21 -12.37 -28.63
C PRO A 298 -7.00 -12.18 -29.58
N ALA A 299 -7.24 -11.75 -30.83
CA ALA A 299 -6.21 -11.45 -31.82
C ALA A 299 -5.76 -9.97 -31.87
N SER A 300 -6.42 -9.05 -31.15
CA SER A 300 -6.12 -7.62 -31.25
C SER A 300 -5.06 -7.15 -30.23
N PRO A 301 -4.02 -6.39 -30.64
CA PRO A 301 -3.06 -5.79 -29.71
C PRO A 301 -3.72 -4.69 -28.86
N PRO A 302 -3.20 -4.40 -27.65
CA PRO A 302 -3.82 -3.43 -26.75
C PRO A 302 -3.84 -2.04 -27.38
N LEU A 303 -5.05 -1.45 -27.49
CA LEU A 303 -5.24 -0.07 -27.91
C LEU A 303 -4.54 0.86 -26.92
N ALA A 304 -3.41 1.44 -27.34
CA ALA A 304 -2.83 2.58 -26.66
C ALA A 304 -3.84 3.74 -26.72
N ALA A 305 -4.41 4.12 -25.59
CA ALA A 305 -5.27 5.29 -25.47
C ALA A 305 -4.46 6.56 -25.78
N ALA A 306 -4.44 6.95 -27.06
CA ALA A 306 -3.92 8.22 -27.51
C ALA A 306 -4.90 9.34 -27.11
N ARG A 307 -4.82 9.79 -25.85
CA ARG A 307 -5.33 11.12 -25.47
C ARG A 307 -4.24 12.15 -25.79
N THR A 308 -4.14 12.53 -27.05
CA THR A 308 -3.48 13.79 -27.43
C THR A 308 -4.32 14.94 -26.91
N PHE A 309 -3.80 15.65 -25.91
CA PHE A 309 -4.30 16.95 -25.49
C PHE A 309 -4.31 17.91 -26.69
N SER A 310 -5.50 18.33 -27.11
CA SER A 310 -5.68 19.44 -28.03
C SER A 310 -5.34 20.73 -27.29
N SER A 311 -4.21 21.35 -27.65
CA SER A 311 -3.88 22.70 -27.21
C SER A 311 -4.69 23.70 -28.02
N ALA A 312 -5.75 24.23 -27.42
CA ALA A 312 -6.40 25.43 -27.93
C ALA A 312 -5.46 26.62 -27.73
N SER A 313 -4.81 27.06 -28.81
CA SER A 313 -4.15 28.35 -28.92
C SER A 313 -5.19 29.37 -29.39
N GLY A 314 -5.50 30.36 -28.55
CA GLY A 314 -6.35 31.47 -28.90
C GLY A 314 -6.18 32.64 -27.94
N TYR A 315 -5.21 33.51 -28.24
CA TYR A 315 -5.27 34.93 -27.88
C TYR A 315 -4.57 35.74 -28.98
N ALA A 316 -5.41 36.42 -29.78
CA ALA A 316 -5.16 37.76 -30.30
C ALA A 316 -6.18 38.67 -29.60
#